data_AF-A0A6L3VK49-F1
#
_entry.id   AF-A0A6L3VK49-F1
#
_cell.length_a   1.000
_cell.length_b   1.000
_cell.length_c   1.000
_cell.angle_alpha   90.00
_cell.angle_beta   90.00
_cell.angle_gamma   90.00
#
_symmetry.space_group_name_H-M   'P 1'
#
loop_
_entity.id
_entity.type
_entity.pdbx_description
1 polymer ?
#
loop_
_entity_poly.entity_id
_entity_poly.type
_entity_poly.pdbx_seq_one_letter_code
_entity_poly.pdbx_strand_id
1 'polypeptide(L)'
;MAICPNGHTSQSADYCDECGELIGAPPASPASPSGGGTGASPAPSGARVCPDCGEPGADRFCEICGYDFATGGGRPTPDRPGPPPGPPPGPQPGPPPGPPPGPQPEPRRPDPAPPAPNATGWTAVVAADREYYNAVIAEEGPDSATLAFPPYAPERRIPLAGQQIRIGRRSSAQPSPPEIDLREPPEDPGVSHVHAVLLAKPDGSWTLVDPGSRNRTCLNGSTEPIPLNEEVPVSAGDRIHVGAWTTITLTRDEAL
;
A
#
# COMPACT_ATOMS: atom_id res chain seq x y z
N MET A 1 22.80 -39.93 15.34
CA MET A 1 23.13 -38.88 14.37
C MET A 1 22.73 -39.36 13.00
N ALA A 2 21.86 -38.61 12.33
CA ALA A 2 21.44 -38.89 10.97
C ALA A 2 22.11 -37.88 10.04
N ILE A 3 22.43 -38.29 8.81
CA ILE A 3 23.04 -37.40 7.82
C ILE A 3 21.97 -37.02 6.81
N CYS A 4 21.77 -35.73 6.57
CA CYS A 4 20.78 -35.26 5.62
C CYS A 4 21.25 -35.44 4.16
N PRO A 5 20.35 -35.33 3.16
CA PRO A 5 20.71 -35.46 1.74
C PRO A 5 21.81 -34.49 1.27
N ASN A 6 21.94 -33.33 1.92
CA ASN A 6 22.98 -32.33 1.64
C ASN A 6 24.28 -32.52 2.44
N GLY A 7 24.40 -33.62 3.20
CA GLY A 7 25.64 -34.03 3.86
C GLY A 7 25.88 -33.47 5.27
N HIS A 8 24.91 -32.77 5.85
CA HIS A 8 24.99 -32.24 7.21
C HIS A 8 24.70 -33.31 8.27
N THR A 9 25.31 -33.18 9.45
CA THR A 9 25.10 -34.11 10.57
C THR A 9 24.04 -33.57 11.51
N SER A 10 22.92 -34.28 11.64
CA SER A 10 21.78 -33.87 12.46
C SER A 10 21.62 -34.74 13.72
N GLN A 11 21.12 -34.12 14.79
CA GLN A 11 20.69 -34.83 15.99
C GLN A 11 19.25 -35.37 15.82
N SER A 12 18.42 -34.63 15.09
CA SER A 12 17.07 -35.00 14.70
C SER A 12 17.05 -36.06 13.58
N ALA A 13 16.09 -37.00 13.63
CA ALA A 13 15.99 -38.10 12.66
C ALA A 13 15.06 -37.79 11.48
N ASP A 14 14.17 -36.81 11.63
CA ASP A 14 13.12 -36.51 10.65
C ASP A 14 13.47 -35.30 9.77
N TYR A 15 14.21 -34.32 10.30
CA TYR A 15 14.63 -33.11 9.59
C TYR A 15 16.05 -32.70 10.00
N CYS A 16 16.76 -32.05 9.08
CA CYS A 16 18.09 -31.55 9.32
C CYS A 16 18.06 -30.25 10.14
N ASP A 17 18.73 -30.24 11.28
CA ASP A 17 18.82 -29.08 12.18
C ASP A 17 19.61 -27.91 11.54
N GLU A 18 20.47 -28.19 10.55
CA GLU A 18 21.28 -27.16 9.86
C GLU A 18 20.59 -26.57 8.62
N CYS A 19 20.01 -27.40 7.75
CA CYS A 19 19.42 -26.94 6.48
C CYS A 19 17.90 -27.10 6.38
N GLY A 20 17.24 -27.73 7.36
CA GLY A 20 15.78 -27.89 7.41
C GLY A 20 15.20 -28.98 6.52
N GLU A 21 16.01 -29.71 5.75
CA GLU A 21 15.52 -30.76 4.86
C GLU A 21 15.17 -32.07 5.55
N LEU A 22 14.18 -32.77 4.98
CA LEU A 22 13.66 -34.01 5.50
C LEU A 22 14.69 -35.14 5.32
N ILE A 23 15.01 -35.81 6.43
CA ILE A 23 15.98 -36.90 6.44
C ILE A 23 15.21 -38.20 6.20
N GLY A 24 15.54 -38.91 5.10
CA GLY A 24 14.96 -40.22 4.79
C GLY A 24 13.82 -40.25 3.77
N ALA A 25 13.59 -39.18 3.00
CA ALA A 25 12.63 -39.24 1.89
C ALA A 25 13.14 -40.19 0.77
N PRO A 26 12.36 -41.21 0.35
CA PRO A 26 12.72 -42.01 -0.81
C PRO A 26 12.59 -41.18 -2.10
N PRO A 27 13.41 -41.45 -3.14
CA PRO A 27 13.33 -40.71 -4.40
C PRO A 27 11.99 -40.99 -5.10
N ALA A 28 11.25 -39.93 -5.42
CA ALA A 28 9.98 -40.03 -6.15
C ALA A 28 10.22 -40.43 -7.62
N SER A 29 9.55 -41.50 -8.06
CA SER A 29 9.36 -41.83 -9.49
C SER A 29 7.94 -41.42 -9.92
N PRO A 30 7.71 -41.07 -11.20
CA PRO A 30 6.45 -40.51 -11.65
C PRO A 30 5.44 -41.61 -11.99
N ALA A 31 4.17 -41.42 -11.61
CA ALA A 31 3.06 -42.25 -12.06
C ALA A 31 1.87 -41.40 -12.50
N SER A 32 1.41 -41.68 -13.72
CA SER A 32 0.17 -41.20 -14.34
C SER A 32 -1.04 -42.06 -13.90
N PRO A 33 -2.30 -41.61 -14.15
CA PRO A 33 -3.42 -41.84 -13.24
C PRO A 33 -4.37 -42.95 -13.71
N SER A 34 -5.11 -43.54 -12.75
CA SER A 34 -6.46 -44.10 -12.96
C SER A 34 -7.14 -44.44 -11.64
N GLY A 35 -8.41 -44.04 -11.49
CA GLY A 35 -9.38 -44.79 -10.68
C GLY A 35 -10.03 -44.09 -9.48
N GLY A 36 -11.04 -43.26 -9.75
CA GLY A 36 -12.36 -43.23 -9.12
C GLY A 36 -12.53 -43.39 -7.60
N GLY A 37 -12.91 -42.30 -6.93
CA GLY A 37 -13.54 -42.30 -5.60
C GLY A 37 -14.38 -41.05 -5.41
N THR A 38 -15.69 -41.23 -5.28
CA THR A 38 -16.68 -40.17 -5.06
C THR A 38 -16.52 -39.53 -3.68
N GLY A 39 -16.06 -38.28 -3.68
CA GLY A 39 -16.09 -37.35 -2.56
C GLY A 39 -15.84 -35.97 -3.13
N ALA A 40 -16.90 -35.19 -3.35
CA ALA A 40 -16.82 -33.86 -3.93
C ALA A 40 -16.14 -32.88 -2.95
N SER A 41 -14.82 -32.84 -2.98
CA SER A 41 -14.05 -31.63 -2.67
C SER A 41 -13.88 -30.85 -3.97
N PRO A 42 -14.19 -29.54 -4.03
CA PRO A 42 -13.87 -28.77 -5.22
C PRO A 42 -12.35 -28.78 -5.42
N ALA A 43 -11.92 -29.15 -6.63
CA ALA A 43 -10.53 -29.08 -7.05
C ALA A 43 -9.97 -27.66 -6.83
N PRO A 44 -8.69 -27.49 -6.44
CA PRO A 44 -8.07 -26.18 -6.47
C PRO A 44 -8.10 -25.70 -7.93
N SER A 45 -8.91 -24.68 -8.17
CA SER A 45 -8.92 -23.96 -9.44
C SER A 45 -7.50 -23.41 -9.64
N GLY A 46 -6.95 -23.60 -10.85
CA GLY A 46 -5.55 -23.37 -11.17
C GLY A 46 -4.96 -22.08 -10.59
N ALA A 47 -3.67 -22.14 -10.28
CA ALA A 47 -2.87 -21.06 -9.73
C ALA A 47 -3.28 -19.69 -10.31
N ARG A 48 -3.97 -18.88 -9.51
CA ARG A 48 -4.36 -17.51 -9.86
C ARG A 48 -3.31 -16.58 -9.29
N VAL A 49 -2.80 -15.67 -10.11
CA VAL A 49 -1.88 -14.62 -9.64
C VAL A 49 -2.65 -13.70 -8.68
N CYS A 50 -2.10 -13.46 -7.50
CA CYS A 50 -2.69 -12.57 -6.52
C CYS A 50 -2.70 -11.12 -7.04
N PRO A 51 -3.86 -10.44 -7.13
CA PRO A 51 -3.93 -9.06 -7.60
C PRO A 51 -3.41 -8.02 -6.59
N ASP A 52 -3.05 -8.44 -5.37
CA ASP A 52 -2.49 -7.57 -4.34
C ASP A 52 -0.95 -7.62 -4.31
N CYS A 53 -0.34 -8.82 -4.39
CA CYS A 53 1.12 -8.97 -4.30
C CYS A 53 1.78 -9.62 -5.53
N GLY A 54 1.03 -10.12 -6.50
CA GLY A 54 1.56 -10.74 -7.72
C GLY A 54 2.05 -12.19 -7.59
N GLU A 55 1.99 -12.80 -6.40
CA GLU A 55 2.43 -14.18 -6.20
C GLU A 55 1.36 -15.21 -6.65
N PRO A 56 1.72 -16.40 -7.16
CA PRO A 56 0.76 -17.45 -7.46
C PRO A 56 0.01 -17.89 -6.20
N GLY A 57 -1.31 -17.73 -6.19
CA GLY A 57 -2.21 -18.25 -5.15
C GLY A 57 -2.93 -19.51 -5.63
N ALA A 58 -2.84 -20.58 -4.83
CA ALA A 58 -3.59 -21.82 -5.07
C ALA A 58 -4.92 -21.89 -4.28
N ASP A 59 -4.97 -21.20 -3.13
CA ASP A 59 -6.07 -21.29 -2.18
C ASP A 59 -6.96 -20.03 -2.15
N ARG A 60 -8.03 -20.07 -1.36
CA ARG A 60 -8.94 -18.93 -1.19
C ARG A 60 -8.23 -17.68 -0.66
N PHE A 61 -7.16 -17.85 0.11
CA PHE A 61 -6.35 -16.75 0.63
C PHE A 61 -4.95 -16.81 0.03
N CYS A 62 -4.37 -15.66 -0.33
CA CYS A 62 -2.96 -15.60 -0.66
C CYS A 62 -2.12 -15.79 0.61
N GLU A 63 -1.19 -16.74 0.58
CA GLU A 63 -0.35 -17.07 1.74
C GLU A 63 0.71 -15.98 2.04
N ILE A 64 1.04 -15.14 1.06
CA ILE A 64 1.99 -14.03 1.22
C ILE A 64 1.31 -12.79 1.83
N CYS A 65 0.20 -12.33 1.26
CA CYS A 65 -0.42 -11.05 1.66
C CYS A 65 -1.80 -11.18 2.31
N GLY A 66 -2.38 -12.39 2.39
CA GLY A 66 -3.68 -12.62 3.02
C GLY A 66 -4.89 -12.15 2.20
N TYR A 67 -4.71 -11.91 0.89
CA TYR A 67 -5.78 -11.53 -0.03
C TYR A 67 -6.81 -12.65 -0.20
N ASP A 68 -8.09 -12.39 0.07
CA ASP A 68 -9.18 -13.35 -0.15
C ASP A 68 -9.68 -13.26 -1.61
N PHE A 69 -9.44 -14.31 -2.39
CA PHE A 69 -9.82 -14.44 -3.79
C PHE A 69 -11.33 -14.62 -4.01
N ALA A 70 -12.10 -14.93 -2.98
CA ALA A 70 -13.57 -15.06 -3.05
C ALA A 70 -14.27 -13.73 -2.76
N THR A 71 -13.72 -12.87 -1.89
CA THR A 71 -14.31 -11.57 -1.53
C THR A 71 -13.63 -10.37 -2.18
N GLY A 72 -12.46 -10.56 -2.81
CA GLY A 72 -11.76 -9.51 -3.55
C GLY A 72 -10.92 -8.55 -2.69
N GLY A 73 -10.60 -8.90 -1.43
CA GLY A 73 -9.86 -8.04 -0.49
C GLY A 73 -9.46 -8.76 0.82
N GLY A 74 -8.42 -8.25 1.51
CA GLY A 74 -7.66 -8.94 2.56
C GLY A 74 -8.25 -9.01 3.99
N ARG A 75 -7.81 -10.07 4.69
CA ARG A 75 -7.95 -10.51 6.10
C ARG A 75 -9.22 -10.09 6.89
N PRO A 76 -10.17 -11.02 7.16
CA PRO A 76 -11.12 -10.83 8.25
C PRO A 76 -10.35 -10.83 9.59
N THR A 77 -10.61 -9.83 10.43
CA THR A 77 -10.32 -9.93 11.87
C THR A 77 -10.95 -11.23 12.39
N PRO A 78 -10.23 -12.08 13.15
CA PRO A 78 -10.89 -13.16 13.85
C PRO A 78 -11.91 -12.52 14.80
N ASP A 79 -13.18 -12.78 14.53
CA ASP A 79 -14.26 -12.52 15.49
C ASP A 79 -13.90 -13.31 16.75
N ARG A 80 -13.40 -12.62 17.78
CA ARG A 80 -13.26 -13.23 19.10
C ARG A 80 -14.68 -13.38 19.61
N PRO A 81 -15.16 -14.60 19.94
CA PRO A 81 -16.47 -14.76 20.55
C PRO A 81 -16.50 -13.90 21.82
N GLY A 82 -17.38 -12.90 21.83
CA GLY A 82 -17.67 -12.13 23.03
C GLY A 82 -18.13 -13.09 24.14
N PRO A 83 -17.83 -12.80 25.42
CA PRO A 83 -18.32 -13.62 26.53
C PRO A 83 -19.86 -13.69 26.46
N PRO A 84 -20.47 -14.84 26.81
CA PRO A 84 -21.90 -15.00 26.71
C PRO A 84 -22.63 -13.97 27.59
N PRO A 85 -23.80 -13.48 27.16
CA PRO A 85 -24.58 -12.53 27.93
C PRO A 85 -24.94 -13.13 29.29
N GLY A 86 -24.66 -12.39 30.35
CA GLY A 86 -25.09 -12.75 31.70
C GLY A 86 -26.63 -12.75 31.81
N PRO A 87 -27.19 -13.46 32.80
CA PRO A 87 -28.63 -13.50 33.03
C PRO A 87 -29.20 -12.10 33.32
N PRO A 88 -30.46 -11.83 32.93
CA PRO A 88 -31.07 -10.52 33.13
C PRO A 88 -31.17 -10.18 34.62
N PRO A 89 -30.94 -8.90 35.02
CA PRO A 89 -31.18 -8.48 36.39
C PRO A 89 -32.67 -8.55 36.72
N GLY A 90 -32.99 -9.01 37.94
CA GLY A 90 -34.35 -8.98 38.47
C GLY A 90 -34.86 -7.55 38.70
N PRO A 91 -36.17 -7.36 38.95
CA PRO A 91 -36.78 -6.04 39.05
C PRO A 91 -36.28 -5.31 40.30
N GLN A 92 -35.60 -4.18 40.12
CA GLN A 92 -35.28 -3.27 41.21
C GLN A 92 -36.37 -2.18 41.34
N PRO A 93 -36.80 -1.82 42.57
CA PRO A 93 -37.69 -0.68 42.80
C PRO A 93 -37.03 0.63 42.32
N GLY A 94 -37.81 1.46 41.63
CA GLY A 94 -37.33 2.73 41.08
C GLY A 94 -36.93 3.74 42.17
N PRO A 95 -35.94 4.61 41.90
CA PRO A 95 -35.55 5.67 42.83
C PRO A 95 -36.61 6.79 42.88
N PRO A 96 -36.69 7.55 43.98
CA PRO A 96 -37.60 8.69 44.11
C PRO A 96 -37.24 9.82 43.15
N PRO A 97 -38.19 10.72 42.81
CA PRO A 97 -37.94 11.82 41.89
C PRO A 97 -36.90 12.80 42.45
N GLY A 98 -35.88 13.11 41.64
CA GLY A 98 -34.91 14.17 41.94
C GLY A 98 -35.48 15.58 41.70
N PRO A 99 -34.84 16.63 42.26
CA PRO A 99 -35.22 18.02 42.02
C PRO A 99 -35.04 18.42 40.54
N PRO A 100 -35.73 19.47 40.07
CA PRO A 100 -35.72 19.86 38.66
C PRO A 100 -34.31 20.28 38.18
N PRO A 101 -33.99 20.08 36.89
CA PRO A 101 -32.69 20.46 36.35
C PRO A 101 -32.53 21.99 36.35
N GLY A 102 -31.37 22.48 36.79
CA GLY A 102 -30.93 23.83 36.48
C GLY A 102 -30.66 23.99 34.97
N PRO A 103 -30.55 25.23 34.46
CA PRO A 103 -30.35 25.48 33.03
C PRO A 103 -29.05 24.83 32.56
N GLN A 104 -29.17 23.89 31.61
CA GLN A 104 -28.02 23.28 30.96
C GLN A 104 -27.39 24.28 29.98
N PRO A 105 -26.06 24.38 29.88
CA PRO A 105 -25.42 25.10 28.80
C PRO A 105 -25.81 24.46 27.48
N GLU A 106 -26.32 25.27 26.54
CA GLU A 106 -26.65 24.81 25.19
C GLU A 106 -25.42 24.15 24.53
N PRO A 107 -25.61 23.11 23.70
CA PRO A 107 -24.54 22.58 22.87
C PRO A 107 -24.07 23.72 21.98
N ARG A 108 -22.84 24.19 22.18
CA ARG A 108 -22.21 25.07 21.19
C ARG A 108 -22.18 24.30 19.89
N ARG A 109 -22.91 24.84 18.90
CA ARG A 109 -22.68 24.53 17.50
C ARG A 109 -21.15 24.64 17.27
N PRO A 110 -20.50 23.66 16.63
CA PRO A 110 -19.12 23.83 16.22
C PRO A 110 -19.06 25.14 15.43
N ASP A 111 -18.26 26.09 15.89
CA ASP A 111 -17.90 27.24 15.08
C ASP A 111 -17.44 26.70 13.71
N PRO A 112 -17.87 27.30 12.58
CA PRO A 112 -17.32 26.95 11.29
C PRO A 112 -15.80 27.04 11.42
N ALA A 113 -15.10 25.93 11.17
CA ALA A 113 -13.66 25.96 11.04
C ALA A 113 -13.32 27.11 10.08
N PRO A 114 -12.35 27.99 10.39
CA PRO A 114 -11.91 29.00 9.44
C PRO A 114 -11.60 28.29 8.12
N PRO A 115 -11.97 28.86 6.96
CA PRO A 115 -11.68 28.25 5.68
C PRO A 115 -10.18 27.92 5.68
N ALA A 116 -9.87 26.62 5.57
CA ALA A 116 -8.50 26.21 5.29
C ALA A 116 -8.02 27.08 4.12
N PRO A 117 -6.82 27.68 4.18
CA PRO A 117 -6.32 28.45 3.07
C PRO A 117 -6.36 27.53 1.85
N ASN A 118 -7.32 27.77 0.97
CA ASN A 118 -7.40 27.09 -0.29
C ASN A 118 -6.08 27.44 -0.97
N ALA A 119 -5.23 26.44 -1.19
CA ALA A 119 -4.18 26.49 -2.20
C ALA A 119 -4.87 26.58 -3.56
N THR A 120 -5.60 27.67 -3.78
CA THR A 120 -6.55 27.84 -4.88
C THR A 120 -5.70 27.95 -6.14
N GLY A 121 -5.83 26.96 -7.02
CA GLY A 121 -5.17 26.94 -8.32
C GLY A 121 -4.03 25.96 -8.47
N TRP A 122 -3.49 25.35 -7.39
CA TRP A 122 -2.42 24.36 -7.59
C TRP A 122 -2.96 23.03 -8.13
N THR A 123 -2.32 22.52 -9.18
CA THR A 123 -2.64 21.23 -9.81
C THR A 123 -1.35 20.44 -10.03
N ALA A 124 -1.34 19.20 -9.53
CA ALA A 124 -0.33 18.22 -9.88
C ALA A 124 -0.71 17.51 -11.18
N VAL A 125 0.17 17.61 -12.17
CA VAL A 125 0.04 16.97 -13.46
C VAL A 125 0.91 15.73 -13.47
N VAL A 126 0.29 14.55 -13.36
CA VAL A 126 0.96 13.25 -13.28
C VAL A 126 1.02 12.62 -14.67
N ALA A 127 2.22 12.26 -15.12
CA ALA A 127 2.43 11.58 -16.40
C ALA A 127 3.54 10.54 -16.30
N ALA A 128 3.52 9.54 -17.19
CA ALA A 128 4.69 8.70 -17.42
C ALA A 128 5.64 9.42 -18.39
N ASP A 129 6.87 9.62 -17.94
CA ASP A 129 7.87 10.43 -18.58
C ASP A 129 8.94 9.56 -19.24
N ARG A 130 8.95 9.58 -20.57
CA ARG A 130 9.86 8.77 -21.37
C ARG A 130 11.32 9.18 -21.18
N GLU A 131 11.58 10.46 -21.04
CA GLU A 131 12.94 11.00 -20.92
C GLU A 131 13.52 10.60 -19.56
N TYR A 132 12.75 10.80 -18.49
CA TYR A 132 13.14 10.35 -17.15
C TYR A 132 13.35 8.83 -17.10
N TYR A 133 12.44 8.04 -17.66
CA TYR A 133 12.63 6.59 -17.76
C TYR A 133 13.93 6.19 -18.45
N ASN A 134 14.24 6.82 -19.59
CA ASN A 134 15.48 6.52 -20.31
C ASN A 134 16.73 6.87 -19.48
N ALA A 135 16.67 7.95 -18.69
CA ALA A 135 17.75 8.31 -17.76
C ALA A 135 17.91 7.26 -16.66
N VAL A 136 16.81 6.82 -16.02
CA VAL A 136 16.82 5.75 -15.02
C VAL A 136 17.43 4.46 -15.57
N ILE A 137 16.99 4.01 -16.75
CA ILE A 137 17.54 2.81 -17.40
C ILE A 137 19.03 2.98 -17.75
N ALA A 138 19.47 4.17 -18.13
CA ALA A 138 20.87 4.43 -18.43
C ALA A 138 21.76 4.37 -17.18
N GLU A 139 21.25 4.77 -16.01
CA GLU A 139 21.98 4.70 -14.74
C GLU A 139 21.98 3.30 -14.12
N GLU A 140 20.83 2.59 -14.14
CA GLU A 140 20.71 1.24 -13.57
C GLU A 140 21.39 0.16 -14.43
N GLY A 141 21.59 0.43 -15.73
CA GLY A 141 22.30 -0.45 -16.64
C GLY A 141 21.42 -1.53 -17.31
N PRO A 142 22.02 -2.37 -18.17
CA PRO A 142 21.27 -3.31 -19.03
C PRO A 142 20.61 -4.48 -18.28
N ASP A 143 20.93 -4.70 -17.00
CA ASP A 143 20.33 -5.75 -16.17
C ASP A 143 18.91 -5.39 -15.66
N SER A 144 18.44 -4.16 -15.87
CA SER A 144 17.08 -3.69 -15.53
C SER A 144 15.98 -4.13 -16.50
N ALA A 145 16.27 -5.10 -17.38
CA ALA A 145 15.46 -5.49 -18.55
C ALA A 145 14.02 -5.97 -18.27
N THR A 146 13.58 -6.05 -17.02
CA THR A 146 12.20 -6.34 -16.63
C THR A 146 11.31 -5.09 -16.56
N LEU A 147 11.88 -3.89 -16.53
CA LEU A 147 11.14 -2.64 -16.40
C LEU A 147 10.73 -2.09 -17.79
N ALA A 148 9.49 -2.35 -18.20
CA ALA A 148 8.96 -1.87 -19.48
C ALA A 148 8.15 -0.58 -19.30
N PHE A 149 8.50 0.46 -20.04
CA PHE A 149 7.71 1.68 -20.05
C PHE A 149 6.31 1.44 -20.65
N PRO A 150 5.24 1.99 -20.04
CA PRO A 150 3.86 1.73 -20.46
C PRO A 150 3.55 2.22 -21.89
N PRO A 151 2.86 1.43 -22.73
CA PRO A 151 2.53 1.83 -24.11
C PRO A 151 1.47 2.93 -24.17
N TYR A 152 0.69 3.11 -23.11
CA TYR A 152 -0.30 4.17 -22.96
C TYR A 152 -0.32 4.67 -21.52
N ALA A 153 -0.13 5.97 -21.35
CA ALA A 153 -0.05 6.63 -20.05
C ALA A 153 -0.74 8.00 -20.13
N PRO A 154 -2.06 8.08 -19.92
CA PRO A 154 -2.76 9.34 -19.99
C PRO A 154 -2.33 10.24 -18.83
N GLU A 155 -2.19 11.54 -19.13
CA GLU A 155 -1.94 12.55 -18.12
C GLU A 155 -3.12 12.66 -17.16
N ARG A 156 -2.83 12.72 -15.85
CA ARG A 156 -3.83 12.97 -14.81
C ARG A 156 -3.59 14.33 -14.18
N ARG A 157 -4.64 15.11 -14.01
CA ARG A 157 -4.59 16.44 -13.38
C ARG A 157 -5.33 16.37 -12.05
N ILE A 158 -4.58 16.52 -10.96
CA ILE A 158 -5.09 16.35 -9.60
C ILE A 158 -4.94 17.69 -8.87
N PRO A 159 -6.04 18.34 -8.46
CA PRO A 159 -5.95 19.58 -7.69
C PRO A 159 -5.32 19.29 -6.32
N LEU A 160 -4.39 20.14 -5.90
CA LEU A 160 -3.79 20.04 -4.57
C LEU A 160 -4.74 20.66 -3.54
N ALA A 161 -5.52 19.82 -2.86
CA ALA A 161 -6.51 20.23 -1.88
C ALA A 161 -6.14 19.71 -0.47
N GLY A 162 -6.00 20.63 0.49
CA GLY A 162 -5.68 20.32 1.89
C GLY A 162 -4.31 20.82 2.31
N GLN A 163 -3.89 20.44 3.53
CA GLN A 163 -2.61 20.85 4.12
C GLN A 163 -1.46 19.89 3.80
N GLN A 164 -1.79 18.66 3.41
CA GLN A 164 -0.85 17.59 3.15
C GLN A 164 -1.37 16.73 2.01
N ILE A 165 -0.51 16.42 1.05
CA ILE A 165 -0.80 15.56 -0.11
C ILE A 165 0.24 14.45 -0.11
N ARG A 166 -0.19 13.22 0.16
CA ARG A 166 0.66 12.03 0.08
C ARG A 166 0.68 11.55 -1.36
N ILE A 167 1.87 11.18 -1.81
CA ILE A 167 2.16 10.65 -3.14
C ILE A 167 2.69 9.25 -2.96
N GLY A 168 2.08 8.28 -3.63
CA GLY A 168 2.56 6.91 -3.61
C GLY A 168 1.53 5.93 -4.11
N ARG A 169 1.81 4.65 -3.92
CA ARG A 169 0.87 3.57 -4.20
C ARG A 169 0.01 3.28 -2.98
N ARG A 170 -1.30 3.15 -3.13
CA ARG A 170 -2.14 2.69 -2.02
C ARG A 170 -1.61 1.37 -1.41
N SER A 171 -1.49 1.33 -0.09
CA SER A 171 -1.21 0.10 0.66
C SER A 171 -2.50 -0.42 1.28
N SER A 172 -2.72 -1.74 1.23
CA SER A 172 -3.83 -2.41 1.94
C SER A 172 -3.73 -2.26 3.47
N ALA A 173 -2.54 -1.94 4.00
CA ALA A 173 -2.32 -1.70 5.42
C ALA A 173 -2.73 -0.29 5.89
N GLN A 174 -2.89 0.68 4.97
CA GLN A 174 -3.30 2.03 5.32
C GLN A 174 -4.81 2.21 5.07
N PRO A 175 -5.56 2.79 6.02
CA PRO A 175 -7.01 2.89 5.92
C PRO A 175 -7.49 3.90 4.86
N SER A 176 -6.64 4.85 4.45
CA SER A 176 -6.95 5.82 3.39
C SER A 176 -5.88 5.77 2.29
N PRO A 177 -6.29 5.81 1.00
CA PRO A 177 -5.34 5.94 -0.09
C PRO A 177 -4.59 7.28 0.01
N PRO A 178 -3.39 7.38 -0.59
CA PRO A 178 -2.73 8.66 -0.77
C PRO A 178 -3.58 9.58 -1.65
N GLU A 179 -3.45 10.89 -1.44
CA GLU A 179 -4.18 11.91 -2.20
C GLU A 179 -3.81 11.88 -3.69
N ILE A 180 -2.55 11.53 -4.01
CA ILE A 180 -2.11 11.18 -5.36
C ILE A 180 -1.77 9.68 -5.36
N ASP A 181 -2.74 8.86 -5.76
CA ASP A 181 -2.58 7.41 -5.92
C ASP A 181 -1.96 7.06 -7.28
N LEU A 182 -0.76 6.49 -7.23
CA LEU A 182 0.03 6.07 -8.38
C LEU A 182 -0.16 4.58 -8.73
N ARG A 183 -1.18 3.92 -8.16
CA ARG A 183 -1.60 2.57 -8.59
C ARG A 183 -2.57 2.59 -9.77
N GLU A 184 -3.22 3.73 -10.06
CA GLU A 184 -4.06 3.80 -11.26
C GLU A 184 -3.22 3.52 -12.51
N PRO A 185 -3.68 2.67 -13.44
CA PRO A 185 -2.90 2.33 -14.62
C PRO A 185 -2.48 3.57 -15.44
N PRO A 186 -1.21 3.64 -15.89
CA PRO A 186 -0.16 2.65 -15.67
C PRO A 186 0.49 2.74 -14.29
N GLU A 187 0.54 1.62 -13.58
CA GLU A 187 1.23 1.52 -12.29
C GLU A 187 2.75 1.54 -12.50
N ASP A 188 3.45 2.42 -11.79
CA ASP A 188 4.90 2.47 -11.75
C ASP A 188 5.44 1.59 -10.60
N PRO A 189 6.14 0.48 -10.91
CA PRO A 189 6.61 -0.46 -9.89
C PRO A 189 7.71 0.13 -8.99
N GLY A 190 8.40 1.18 -9.43
CA GLY A 190 9.43 1.88 -8.67
C GLY A 190 8.87 2.82 -7.59
N VAL A 191 7.58 3.13 -7.63
CA VAL A 191 6.95 4.01 -6.64
C VAL A 191 6.75 3.29 -5.31
N SER A 192 6.96 3.95 -4.19
CA SER A 192 6.76 3.37 -2.84
C SER A 192 5.32 3.59 -2.36
N HIS A 193 4.87 2.88 -1.31
CA HIS A 193 3.52 3.10 -0.78
C HIS A 193 3.29 4.54 -0.29
N VAL A 194 4.30 5.07 0.42
CA VAL A 194 4.44 6.49 0.70
C VAL A 194 5.79 6.87 0.12
N HIS A 195 5.78 7.56 -1.01
CA HIS A 195 7.00 7.88 -1.74
C HIS A 195 7.41 9.33 -1.50
N ALA A 196 6.46 10.25 -1.55
CA ALA A 196 6.71 11.65 -1.24
C ALA A 196 5.49 12.30 -0.61
N VAL A 197 5.68 13.45 0.03
CA VAL A 197 4.62 14.23 0.64
C VAL A 197 4.81 15.69 0.27
N LEU A 198 3.76 16.33 -0.25
CA LEU A 198 3.69 17.79 -0.38
C LEU A 198 2.99 18.36 0.86
N LEU A 199 3.59 19.39 1.46
CA LEU A 199 3.06 20.09 2.63
C LEU A 199 2.75 21.53 2.26
N ALA A 200 1.50 21.95 2.49
CA ALA A 200 1.08 23.33 2.25
C ALA A 200 1.66 24.23 3.34
N LYS A 201 2.11 25.41 2.95
CA LYS A 201 2.60 26.44 3.86
C LYS A 201 1.54 27.52 4.08
N PRO A 202 1.57 28.23 5.22
CA PRO A 202 0.62 29.31 5.50
C PRO A 202 0.62 30.45 4.48
N ASP A 203 1.72 30.63 3.73
CA ASP A 203 1.86 31.62 2.66
C ASP A 203 1.31 31.14 1.30
N GLY A 204 0.78 29.91 1.23
CA GLY A 204 0.25 29.30 0.01
C GLY A 204 1.31 28.69 -0.91
N SER A 205 2.57 28.62 -0.48
CA SER A 205 3.61 27.81 -1.11
C SER A 205 3.51 26.34 -0.69
N TRP A 206 4.30 25.48 -1.34
CA TRP A 206 4.39 24.06 -1.05
C TRP A 206 5.84 23.65 -0.80
N THR A 207 6.04 22.67 0.07
CA THR A 207 7.32 21.98 0.23
C THR A 207 7.15 20.49 -0.05
N LEU A 208 8.16 19.87 -0.64
CA LEU A 208 8.26 18.44 -0.90
C LEU A 208 9.14 17.77 0.16
N VAL A 209 8.71 16.60 0.64
CA VAL A 209 9.45 15.75 1.57
C VAL A 209 9.47 14.32 1.06
N ASP A 210 10.65 13.68 1.08
CA ASP A 210 10.80 12.24 0.89
C ASP A 210 10.92 11.56 2.28
N PRO A 211 9.91 10.79 2.75
CA PRO A 211 9.92 10.18 4.07
C PRO A 211 10.76 8.88 4.16
N GLY A 212 11.54 8.54 3.12
CA GLY A 212 12.34 7.31 3.06
C GLY A 212 11.88 6.36 1.96
N SER A 213 11.54 6.89 0.79
CA SER A 213 11.20 6.11 -0.39
C SER A 213 12.36 5.21 -0.84
N ARG A 214 12.02 4.07 -1.46
CA ARG A 214 13.03 3.08 -1.89
C ARG A 214 13.87 3.58 -3.06
N ASN A 215 13.22 4.16 -4.08
CA ASN A 215 13.88 4.60 -5.31
C ASN A 215 14.29 6.08 -5.28
N ARG A 216 14.12 6.74 -4.12
CA ARG A 216 14.39 8.16 -3.91
C ARG A 216 13.50 9.08 -4.76
N THR A 217 13.40 10.33 -4.32
CA THR A 217 12.71 11.39 -5.04
C THR A 217 13.73 12.36 -5.64
N CYS A 218 13.62 12.64 -6.94
CA CYS A 218 14.41 13.67 -7.61
C CYS A 218 13.54 14.87 -7.95
N LEU A 219 14.14 16.06 -7.92
CA LEU A 219 13.46 17.29 -8.30
C LEU A 219 14.10 17.86 -9.56
N ASN A 220 13.27 18.10 -10.56
CA ASN A 220 13.65 18.52 -11.91
C ASN A 220 14.66 17.53 -12.53
N GLY A 221 15.48 17.98 -13.49
CA GLY A 221 16.52 17.15 -14.09
C GLY A 221 17.73 16.87 -13.19
N SER A 222 17.61 16.97 -11.86
CA SER A 222 18.70 16.69 -10.94
C SER A 222 18.99 15.19 -10.87
N THR A 223 20.26 14.81 -11.02
CA THR A 223 20.74 13.45 -10.78
C THR A 223 20.89 13.15 -9.28
N GLU A 224 20.98 14.19 -8.45
CA GLU A 224 21.03 14.04 -7.00
C GLU A 224 19.62 14.11 -6.41
N PRO A 225 19.17 13.07 -5.69
CA PRO A 225 17.85 13.06 -5.06
C PRO A 225 17.78 14.05 -3.91
N ILE A 226 16.57 14.50 -3.58
CA ILE A 226 16.35 15.36 -2.42
C ILE A 226 16.74 14.64 -1.11
N PRO A 227 17.17 15.37 -0.07
CA PRO A 227 17.43 14.80 1.25
C PRO A 227 16.17 14.14 1.85
N LEU A 228 16.36 13.08 2.64
CA LEU A 228 15.25 12.41 3.32
C LEU A 228 14.78 13.20 4.53
N ASN A 229 13.47 13.21 4.75
CA ASN A 229 12.81 13.82 5.91
C ASN A 229 13.10 15.33 6.06
N GLU A 230 13.56 15.97 4.98
CA GLU A 230 13.81 17.41 4.91
C GLU A 230 12.80 18.05 3.96
N GLU A 231 12.35 19.26 4.31
CA GLU A 231 11.41 20.02 3.50
C GLU A 231 12.15 20.81 2.42
N VAL A 232 11.91 20.46 1.16
CA VAL A 232 12.46 21.17 0.00
C VAL A 232 11.37 22.07 -0.60
N PRO A 233 11.55 23.39 -0.67
CA PRO A 233 10.59 24.29 -1.32
C PRO A 233 10.37 23.93 -2.79
N VAL A 234 9.12 23.98 -3.25
CA VAL A 234 8.74 23.73 -4.65
C VAL A 234 7.86 24.86 -5.19
N SER A 235 8.00 25.10 -6.48
CA SER A 235 7.35 26.17 -7.24
C SER A 235 6.52 25.63 -8.41
N ALA A 236 5.71 26.50 -9.00
CA ALA A 236 5.00 26.15 -10.22
C ALA A 236 6.02 25.96 -11.36
N GLY A 237 5.85 24.91 -12.15
CA GLY A 237 6.77 24.44 -13.16
C GLY A 237 7.73 23.34 -12.68
N ASP A 238 7.90 23.15 -11.37
CA ASP A 238 8.78 22.09 -10.86
C ASP A 238 8.24 20.70 -11.21
N ARG A 239 9.16 19.81 -11.59
CA ARG A 239 8.91 18.42 -11.95
C ARG A 239 9.44 17.53 -10.84
N ILE A 240 8.56 16.77 -10.21
CA ILE A 240 8.92 15.82 -9.17
C ILE A 240 9.00 14.44 -9.82
N HIS A 241 10.17 13.82 -9.78
CA HIS A 241 10.42 12.51 -10.36
C HIS A 241 10.41 11.46 -9.26
N VAL A 242 9.59 10.43 -9.47
CA VAL A 242 9.39 9.32 -8.53
C VAL A 242 9.32 8.01 -9.28
N GLY A 243 9.81 6.95 -8.65
CA GLY A 243 9.81 5.61 -9.25
C GLY A 243 10.61 5.53 -10.55
N ALA A 244 10.14 4.68 -11.46
CA ALA A 244 10.85 4.32 -12.69
C ALA A 244 10.59 5.28 -13.86
N TRP A 245 9.41 5.90 -13.89
CA TRP A 245 9.00 6.75 -15.01
C TRP A 245 8.03 7.87 -14.62
N THR A 246 7.56 7.92 -13.38
CA THR A 246 6.51 8.87 -13.01
C THR A 246 7.09 10.27 -12.78
N THR A 247 6.51 11.25 -13.47
CA THR A 247 6.81 12.66 -13.25
C THR A 247 5.54 13.42 -12.88
N ILE A 248 5.63 14.22 -11.84
CA ILE A 248 4.55 15.06 -11.33
C ILE A 248 4.97 16.52 -11.51
N THR A 249 4.34 17.21 -12.47
CA THR A 249 4.60 18.63 -12.70
C THR A 249 3.63 19.47 -11.88
N LEU A 250 4.15 20.36 -11.06
CA LEU A 250 3.31 21.30 -10.32
C LEU A 250 2.93 22.46 -11.21
N THR A 251 1.64 22.71 -11.35
CA THR A 251 1.12 23.87 -12.08
C THR A 251 0.28 24.71 -11.13
N ARG A 252 0.22 26.01 -11.40
CA ARG A 252 -0.67 26.93 -10.69
C ARG A 252 -1.52 27.62 -11.74
N ASP A 253 -2.83 27.48 -11.60
CA ASP A 253 -3.79 28.26 -12.36
C ASP A 253 -3.55 29.73 -12.00
N GLU A 254 -3.13 30.53 -12.98
CA GLU A 254 -3.12 31.98 -12.80
C GLU A 254 -4.59 32.39 -12.76
N ALA A 255 -5.07 32.74 -11.57
CA ALA A 255 -6.41 33.30 -11.42
C ALA A 255 -6.51 34.54 -12.32
N LEU A 256 -7.26 34.39 -13.42
CA LEU A 256 -7.67 35.45 -14.34
C LEU A 256 -8.49 36.53 -13.62
#